data_AF-A0A7V5VBT3-F1
#
_entry.id   AF-A0A7V5VBT3-F1
#
_cell.length_a   1.000
_cell.length_b   1.000
_cell.length_c   1.000
_cell.angle_alpha   90.00
_cell.angle_beta   90.00
_cell.angle_gamma   90.00
#
_symmetry.space_group_name_H-M   'P 1'
#
loop_
_entity.id
_entity.type
_entity.pdbx_description
1 polymer ?
#
loop_
_entity_poly.entity_id
_entity_poly.type
_entity_poly.pdbx_seq_one_letter_code
_entity_poly.pdbx_strand_id
1 'polypeptide(L)'
;MAGLRGFKRTIIMTAGWARHRRRIIPVPASMRYSAGRRSMVNDMSWKNVVCVVSLFLLAHTGLVGQQNLSGSIRGVLSKSDSPYTIIADIIVDAGDTLWIDPGVELRFKQGTGLVIEGTVQAVGLEADSIRFTSAADTSRRGDWTGIFFRDNGGGTLWNCVIGFAATAVTTGKGELLVKRSLISNNNNGFDCLQQGEPIIEFCRIEKNINSGMRVIDASPVVRFNSVLFNSDGGVESAIVLQNSSAQISNNLIAFNSNSGIDLINSSAAVILQNTISANDIGITLTDSDAAITNNIVALNYDGVLAEGSAPVLRYNNIWGHQGDEFTGLPEGTGVLSRTNARGDSADAGYNIFLDPQFYNPDGVDFRLLAQSPCIDAGDPANPAQVSVTGSAPDIGVYELNSIAV
;
A
#
# COMPACT_ATOMS: atom_id res chain seq x y z
N MET A 1 -50.88 30.67 -18.25
CA MET A 1 -51.30 30.29 -19.61
C MET A 1 -50.16 29.44 -20.19
N ALA A 2 -50.31 28.12 -20.17
CA ALA A 2 -50.53 27.25 -21.35
C ALA A 2 -49.25 27.10 -22.21
N GLY A 3 -48.71 25.93 -22.54
CA GLY A 3 -49.11 24.54 -22.32
C GLY A 3 -48.26 23.61 -23.22
N LEU A 4 -47.83 22.47 -22.65
CA LEU A 4 -47.72 21.11 -23.20
C LEU A 4 -47.39 20.86 -24.69
N ARG A 5 -46.38 19.98 -24.90
CA ARG A 5 -46.34 18.77 -25.78
C ARG A 5 -45.01 18.07 -25.46
N GLY A 6 -44.86 16.80 -25.09
CA GLY A 6 -45.71 15.61 -25.21
C GLY A 6 -45.00 14.56 -26.08
N PHE A 7 -44.23 13.65 -25.50
CA PHE A 7 -43.86 12.38 -26.15
C PHE A 7 -43.82 11.24 -25.13
N LYS A 8 -44.89 10.43 -25.17
CA LYS A 8 -44.95 9.08 -24.60
C LYS A 8 -44.30 8.12 -25.60
N ARG A 9 -43.46 7.19 -25.14
CA ARG A 9 -43.21 5.93 -25.83
C ARG A 9 -43.65 4.77 -24.95
N THR A 10 -44.71 4.11 -25.40
CA THR A 10 -45.21 2.82 -24.95
C THR A 10 -44.94 1.85 -26.09
N ILE A 11 -44.09 0.83 -25.91
CA ILE A 11 -44.05 -0.34 -26.80
C ILE A 11 -43.80 -1.62 -25.97
N ILE A 12 -44.89 -2.37 -25.81
CA ILE A 12 -45.08 -3.82 -26.02
C ILE A 12 -44.17 -4.78 -25.24
N MET A 13 -44.73 -5.37 -24.17
CA MET A 13 -44.33 -6.69 -23.66
C MET A 13 -44.95 -7.79 -24.52
N THR A 14 -44.12 -8.69 -25.06
CA THR A 14 -44.55 -10.00 -25.58
C THR A 14 -43.96 -11.11 -24.72
N ALA A 15 -44.86 -11.90 -24.12
CA ALA A 15 -44.54 -13.12 -23.39
C ALA A 15 -44.21 -14.28 -24.34
N GLY A 16 -43.10 -14.97 -24.11
CA GLY A 16 -42.68 -16.18 -24.82
C GLY A 16 -42.20 -17.23 -23.83
N TRP A 17 -42.93 -18.34 -23.77
CA TRP A 17 -42.71 -19.49 -22.89
C TRP A 17 -41.50 -20.32 -23.29
N ALA A 18 -40.68 -20.78 -22.32
CA ALA A 18 -39.83 -21.95 -22.50
C ALA A 18 -39.75 -22.78 -21.20
N ARG A 19 -40.38 -23.95 -21.23
CA ARG A 19 -40.39 -24.97 -20.17
C ARG A 19 -39.04 -25.70 -20.17
N HIS A 20 -38.43 -25.91 -19.00
CA HIS A 20 -37.41 -26.95 -18.82
C HIS A 20 -37.95 -28.03 -17.88
N ARG A 21 -38.19 -29.21 -18.46
CA ARG A 21 -38.68 -30.40 -17.77
C ARG A 21 -37.52 -31.10 -17.06
N ARG A 22 -37.75 -31.42 -15.79
CA ARG A 22 -36.98 -32.37 -14.98
C ARG A 22 -36.93 -33.74 -15.67
N ARG A 23 -35.74 -34.35 -15.77
CA ARG A 23 -35.59 -35.78 -16.07
C ARG A 23 -35.29 -36.53 -14.76
N ILE A 24 -36.22 -37.39 -14.40
CA ILE A 24 -36.15 -38.41 -13.35
C ILE A 24 -35.67 -39.69 -14.04
N ILE A 25 -34.65 -40.34 -13.50
CA ILE A 25 -34.16 -41.65 -13.96
C ILE A 25 -34.83 -42.74 -13.09
N PRO A 26 -35.38 -43.83 -13.67
CA PRO A 26 -36.12 -44.84 -12.92
C PRO A 26 -35.21 -45.93 -12.32
N VAL A 27 -35.63 -46.44 -11.15
CA VAL A 27 -35.07 -47.61 -10.46
C VAL A 27 -35.83 -48.87 -10.90
N PRO A 28 -35.18 -50.00 -11.21
CA PRO A 28 -35.85 -51.30 -11.31
C PRO A 28 -35.83 -52.03 -9.96
N ALA A 29 -36.96 -52.61 -9.59
CA ALA A 29 -37.10 -53.53 -8.47
C ALA A 29 -37.31 -54.96 -8.98
N SER A 30 -36.59 -55.93 -8.41
CA SER A 30 -37.00 -57.34 -8.41
C SER A 30 -36.35 -58.12 -7.26
N MET A 31 -37.21 -58.54 -6.31
CA MET A 31 -37.36 -59.89 -5.72
C MET A 31 -36.10 -60.70 -5.28
N ARG A 32 -36.07 -61.52 -4.22
CA ARG A 32 -36.82 -61.78 -2.96
C ARG A 32 -36.13 -63.04 -2.35
N TYR A 33 -36.14 -63.18 -1.01
CA TYR A 33 -35.75 -64.38 -0.20
C TYR A 33 -34.24 -64.75 -0.14
N SER A 34 -33.64 -65.22 0.96
CA SER A 34 -34.14 -65.82 2.21
C SER A 34 -33.15 -65.64 3.37
N ALA A 35 -33.63 -65.90 4.58
CA ALA A 35 -32.99 -65.72 5.87
C ALA A 35 -31.78 -66.64 6.15
N GLY A 36 -30.86 -66.17 6.99
CA GLY A 36 -30.05 -67.08 7.82
C GLY A 36 -28.68 -66.57 8.27
N ARG A 37 -28.62 -66.21 9.55
CA ARG A 37 -27.45 -66.23 10.48
C ARG A 37 -26.45 -65.06 10.51
N ARG A 38 -26.69 -64.25 11.56
CA ARG A 38 -25.79 -63.93 12.69
C ARG A 38 -24.32 -63.65 12.38
N SER A 39 -23.90 -62.40 12.60
CA SER A 39 -22.71 -62.08 13.40
C SER A 39 -22.63 -60.58 13.74
N MET A 40 -22.86 -60.28 15.01
CA MET A 40 -22.33 -59.16 15.82
C MET A 40 -22.39 -57.73 15.26
N VAL A 41 -23.49 -57.04 15.60
CA VAL A 41 -23.52 -55.60 15.84
C VAL A 41 -23.36 -55.41 17.35
N ASN A 42 -22.30 -54.73 17.79
CA ASN A 42 -22.27 -54.09 19.10
C ASN A 42 -22.53 -52.60 18.88
N ASP A 43 -23.80 -52.24 19.03
CA ASP A 43 -24.19 -50.91 19.52
C ASP A 43 -23.60 -50.76 20.92
N MET A 44 -22.85 -49.68 21.16
CA MET A 44 -22.55 -49.27 22.53
C MET A 44 -22.86 -47.80 22.74
N SER A 45 -23.86 -47.63 23.59
CA SER A 45 -24.58 -46.45 23.98
C SER A 45 -23.71 -45.40 24.68
N TRP A 46 -23.98 -44.13 24.37
CA TRP A 46 -23.61 -42.97 25.16
C TRP A 46 -24.22 -43.01 26.57
N LYS A 47 -23.51 -43.54 27.58
CA LYS A 47 -23.70 -43.19 28.99
C LYS A 47 -22.38 -43.37 29.77
N ASN A 48 -21.99 -42.30 30.46
CA ASN A 48 -21.09 -42.20 31.63
C ASN A 48 -19.58 -42.01 31.37
N VAL A 49 -19.12 -40.75 31.38
CA VAL A 49 -18.23 -40.25 32.45
C VAL A 49 -18.71 -38.85 32.86
N VAL A 50 -19.16 -38.76 34.11
CA VAL A 50 -19.43 -37.53 34.88
C VAL A 50 -18.10 -37.03 35.47
N CYS A 51 -18.02 -35.71 35.75
CA CYS A 51 -16.98 -34.93 36.49
C CYS A 51 -16.17 -34.01 35.57
N VAL A 52 -16.15 -32.68 35.69
CA VAL A 52 -16.65 -31.72 36.69
C VAL A 52 -17.05 -30.45 35.92
N VAL A 53 -18.32 -30.03 36.02
CA VAL A 53 -18.70 -28.66 35.66
C VAL A 53 -18.37 -27.80 36.88
N SER A 54 -17.18 -27.21 36.88
CA SER A 54 -16.88 -26.12 37.80
C SER A 54 -17.49 -24.85 37.23
N LEU A 55 -18.70 -24.55 37.70
CA LEU A 55 -19.29 -23.23 37.64
C LEU A 55 -18.38 -22.27 38.46
N PHE A 56 -17.45 -21.58 37.79
CA PHE A 56 -16.96 -20.31 38.30
C PHE A 56 -17.77 -19.20 37.65
N LEU A 57 -18.91 -18.92 38.26
CA LEU A 57 -19.54 -17.60 38.18
C LEU A 57 -18.68 -16.64 39.03
N LEU A 58 -17.50 -16.30 38.50
CA LEU A 58 -16.83 -15.08 38.91
C LEU A 58 -17.41 -13.99 38.02
N ALA A 59 -18.30 -13.19 38.62
CA ALA A 59 -18.51 -11.84 38.17
C ALA A 59 -17.15 -11.14 38.16
N HIS A 60 -16.44 -11.21 37.04
CA HIS A 60 -15.45 -10.21 36.74
C HIS A 60 -16.26 -8.97 36.39
N THR A 61 -16.56 -8.15 37.40
CA THR A 61 -16.40 -6.71 37.20
C THR A 61 -14.90 -6.47 36.99
N GLY A 62 -14.38 -6.97 35.87
CA GLY A 62 -13.05 -6.66 35.43
C GLY A 62 -13.13 -5.23 34.96
N LEU A 63 -12.72 -4.29 35.82
CA LEU A 63 -11.95 -3.17 35.31
C LEU A 63 -10.96 -3.77 34.31
N VAL A 64 -11.14 -3.53 33.01
CA VAL A 64 -10.10 -3.82 32.03
C VAL A 64 -8.95 -2.94 32.46
N GLY A 65 -8.07 -3.50 33.29
CA GLY A 65 -6.90 -2.81 33.78
C GLY A 65 -6.03 -2.54 32.58
N GLN A 66 -5.81 -1.27 32.29
CA GLN A 66 -4.80 -0.79 31.36
C GLN A 66 -3.49 -1.56 31.63
N GLN A 67 -3.12 -2.45 30.72
CA GLN A 67 -1.93 -3.28 30.89
C GLN A 67 -0.70 -2.43 30.61
N ASN A 68 0.03 -2.09 31.66
CA ASN A 68 1.24 -1.29 31.53
C ASN A 68 2.41 -2.20 31.14
N LEU A 69 3.04 -1.92 29.99
CA LEU A 69 4.21 -2.62 29.50
C LEU A 69 5.45 -1.73 29.53
N SER A 70 6.60 -2.36 29.74
CA SER A 70 7.94 -1.76 29.75
C SER A 70 9.00 -2.85 29.71
N GLY A 71 10.19 -2.56 29.20
CA GLY A 71 11.33 -3.46 29.19
C GLY A 71 11.19 -4.59 28.15
N SER A 72 11.96 -5.66 28.34
CA SER A 72 11.96 -6.81 27.44
C SER A 72 10.59 -7.51 27.42
N ILE A 73 10.05 -7.74 26.23
CA ILE A 73 8.79 -8.44 26.00
C ILE A 73 8.93 -9.48 24.90
N ARG A 74 8.09 -10.52 24.97
CA ARG A 74 8.00 -11.62 23.99
C ARG A 74 6.66 -12.33 24.14
N GLY A 75 6.36 -13.23 23.21
CA GLY A 75 5.11 -14.00 23.24
C GLY A 75 3.97 -13.20 22.62
N VAL A 76 2.74 -13.43 23.11
CA VAL A 76 1.52 -12.92 22.46
C VAL A 76 0.97 -11.72 23.23
N LEU A 77 0.71 -10.62 22.52
CA LEU A 77 -0.20 -9.57 22.96
C LEU A 77 -1.61 -9.90 22.44
N SER A 78 -2.51 -10.24 23.36
CA SER A 78 -3.85 -10.70 23.05
C SER A 78 -4.83 -9.55 22.88
N LYS A 79 -5.82 -9.72 21.99
CA LYS A 79 -6.92 -8.75 21.84
C LYS A 79 -7.74 -8.58 23.13
N SER A 80 -7.88 -9.63 23.94
CA SER A 80 -8.67 -9.59 25.18
C SER A 80 -8.08 -8.69 26.26
N ASP A 81 -6.77 -8.45 26.23
CA ASP A 81 -6.06 -7.58 27.18
C ASP A 81 -5.81 -6.17 26.62
N SER A 82 -6.27 -5.89 25.40
CA SER A 82 -6.17 -4.58 24.76
C SER A 82 -7.11 -3.57 25.44
N PRO A 83 -6.72 -2.29 25.61
CA PRO A 83 -5.47 -1.68 25.14
C PRO A 83 -4.28 -1.90 26.09
N TYR A 84 -3.09 -2.03 25.50
CA TYR A 84 -1.82 -1.99 26.21
C TYR A 84 -1.31 -0.56 26.28
N THR A 85 -0.77 -0.16 27.42
CA THR A 85 -0.12 1.14 27.59
C THR A 85 1.37 0.97 27.82
N ILE A 86 2.15 1.59 26.96
CA ILE A 86 3.61 1.52 27.01
C ILE A 86 4.08 2.68 27.89
N ILE A 87 4.56 2.36 29.09
CA ILE A 87 4.93 3.35 30.11
C ILE A 87 6.44 3.65 30.14
N ALA A 88 7.23 2.78 29.52
CA ALA A 88 8.63 2.95 29.16
C ALA A 88 8.88 2.08 27.92
N ASP A 89 10.01 2.27 27.23
CA ASP A 89 10.35 1.51 26.03
C ASP A 89 10.15 0.00 26.23
N ILE A 90 9.54 -0.63 25.23
CA ILE A 90 9.45 -2.09 25.13
C ILE A 90 10.43 -2.59 24.09
N ILE A 91 11.07 -3.72 24.40
CA ILE A 91 12.15 -4.27 23.59
C ILE A 91 11.81 -5.73 23.28
N VAL A 92 11.86 -6.11 22.00
CA VAL A 92 11.85 -7.52 21.60
C VAL A 92 13.30 -7.94 21.44
N ASP A 93 13.84 -8.65 22.43
CA ASP A 93 15.25 -9.02 22.48
C ASP A 93 15.64 -9.97 21.33
N ALA A 94 16.93 -10.00 21.00
CA ALA A 94 17.45 -10.88 19.97
C ALA A 94 17.10 -12.36 20.23
N GLY A 95 16.55 -13.03 19.23
CA GLY A 95 16.10 -14.43 19.31
C GLY A 95 14.70 -14.63 19.90
N ASP A 96 14.09 -13.60 20.49
CA ASP A 96 12.69 -13.63 20.91
C ASP A 96 11.77 -13.22 19.75
N THR A 97 10.49 -13.57 19.89
CA THR A 97 9.44 -13.16 18.96
C THR A 97 8.24 -12.60 19.72
N LEU A 98 7.71 -11.49 19.21
CA LEU A 98 6.48 -10.86 19.67
C LEU A 98 5.38 -11.05 18.62
N TRP A 99 4.29 -11.71 18.99
CA TRP A 99 3.08 -11.83 18.20
C TRP A 99 2.04 -10.85 18.73
N ILE A 100 1.38 -10.13 17.83
CA ILE A 100 0.34 -9.17 18.19
C ILE A 100 -0.94 -9.58 17.47
N ASP A 101 -1.96 -9.93 18.23
CA ASP A 101 -3.25 -10.36 17.69
C ASP A 101 -3.92 -9.21 16.90
N PRO A 102 -4.74 -9.54 15.87
CA PRO A 102 -5.59 -8.56 15.21
C PRO A 102 -6.40 -7.70 16.19
N GLY A 103 -6.54 -6.42 15.85
CA GLY A 103 -7.29 -5.45 16.64
C GLY A 103 -6.59 -4.93 17.90
N VAL A 104 -5.42 -5.44 18.28
CA VAL A 104 -4.71 -4.94 19.47
C VAL A 104 -4.36 -3.46 19.31
N GLU A 105 -4.56 -2.70 20.38
CA GLU A 105 -4.17 -1.29 20.47
C GLU A 105 -3.02 -1.12 21.48
N LEU A 106 -1.88 -0.62 21.00
CA LEU A 106 -0.74 -0.21 21.80
C LEU A 106 -0.71 1.33 21.88
N ARG A 107 -0.84 1.85 23.10
CA ARG A 107 -0.84 3.29 23.42
C ARG A 107 0.47 3.68 24.09
N PHE A 108 1.27 4.49 23.42
CA PHE A 108 2.60 4.88 23.87
C PHE A 108 2.57 6.17 24.68
N LYS A 109 3.10 6.15 25.91
CA LYS A 109 3.33 7.38 26.68
C LYS A 109 4.42 8.22 26.01
N GLN A 110 4.46 9.50 26.39
CA GLN A 110 5.35 10.47 25.78
C GLN A 110 6.81 9.99 25.81
N GLY A 111 7.47 10.00 24.65
CA GLY A 111 8.88 9.64 24.52
C GLY A 111 9.20 8.15 24.61
N THR A 112 8.20 7.27 24.66
CA THR A 112 8.40 5.81 24.64
C THR A 112 8.36 5.25 23.22
N GLY A 113 8.92 4.05 23.02
CA GLY A 113 8.93 3.35 21.73
C GLY A 113 8.91 1.84 21.82
N LEU A 114 8.94 1.21 20.65
CA LEU A 114 9.09 -0.22 20.47
C LEU A 114 10.40 -0.49 19.73
N VAL A 115 11.35 -1.14 20.39
CA VAL A 115 12.62 -1.55 19.81
C VAL A 115 12.57 -3.04 19.45
N ILE A 116 12.91 -3.38 18.21
CA ILE A 116 12.94 -4.75 17.72
C ILE A 116 14.40 -5.14 17.47
N GLU A 117 14.92 -6.04 18.30
CA GLU A 117 16.20 -6.73 18.11
C GLU A 117 16.01 -8.19 17.71
N GLY A 118 14.84 -8.76 18.00
CA GLY A 118 14.37 -10.08 17.54
C GLY A 118 13.37 -9.98 16.39
N THR A 119 12.20 -10.61 16.54
CA THR A 119 11.17 -10.63 15.49
C THR A 119 9.81 -10.15 15.98
N VAL A 120 9.11 -9.34 15.17
CA VAL A 120 7.71 -8.98 15.41
C VAL A 120 6.78 -9.53 14.34
N GLN A 121 5.64 -10.07 14.77
CA GLN A 121 4.57 -10.56 13.91
C GLN A 121 3.28 -9.81 14.27
N ALA A 122 3.08 -8.66 13.64
CA ALA A 122 1.88 -7.85 13.76
C ALA A 122 1.05 -8.00 12.49
N VAL A 123 0.18 -9.01 12.46
CA VAL A 123 -0.66 -9.35 11.30
C VAL A 123 -2.12 -9.11 11.68
N GLY A 124 -2.59 -7.89 11.44
CA GLY A 124 -3.97 -7.48 11.63
C GLY A 124 -4.90 -7.92 10.49
N LEU A 125 -6.18 -7.56 10.63
CA LEU A 125 -7.19 -7.75 9.60
C LEU A 125 -7.63 -6.40 9.04
N GLU A 126 -8.11 -6.37 7.79
CA GLU A 126 -8.68 -5.16 7.19
C GLU A 126 -9.85 -4.61 8.01
N ALA A 127 -10.69 -5.51 8.54
CA ALA A 127 -11.81 -5.16 9.41
C ALA A 127 -11.40 -4.93 10.88
N ASP A 128 -10.18 -5.31 11.29
CA ASP A 128 -9.71 -5.22 12.68
C ASP A 128 -8.18 -5.07 12.72
N SER A 129 -7.72 -3.87 12.34
CA SER A 129 -6.30 -3.53 12.24
C SER A 129 -5.63 -3.38 13.60
N ILE A 130 -4.34 -3.69 13.67
CA ILE A 130 -3.52 -3.42 14.86
C ILE A 130 -3.18 -1.94 14.89
N ARG A 131 -3.25 -1.29 16.06
CA ARG A 131 -3.03 0.16 16.20
C ARG A 131 -1.86 0.47 17.12
N PHE A 132 -0.89 1.23 16.61
CA PHE A 132 0.21 1.83 17.39
C PHE A 132 -0.01 3.35 17.42
N THR A 133 -0.25 3.91 18.60
CA THR A 133 -0.73 5.29 18.74
C THR A 133 -0.26 5.96 20.03
N SER A 134 -0.42 7.29 20.11
CA SER A 134 -0.19 8.05 21.35
C SER A 134 -1.16 7.66 22.47
N ALA A 135 -0.67 7.66 23.71
CA ALA A 135 -1.47 7.55 24.93
C ALA A 135 -1.98 8.90 25.47
N ALA A 136 -1.65 10.03 24.83
CA ALA A 136 -2.07 11.35 25.27
C ALA A 136 -3.56 11.59 24.99
N ASP A 137 -4.22 12.36 25.87
CA ASP A 137 -5.63 12.75 25.72
C ASP A 137 -5.89 13.52 24.42
N THR A 138 -4.90 14.28 23.96
CA THR A 138 -4.89 14.93 22.65
C THR A 138 -3.62 14.51 21.93
N SER A 139 -3.76 13.56 21.01
CA SER A 139 -2.62 13.02 20.26
C SER A 139 -1.98 14.09 19.37
N ARG A 140 -0.66 14.15 19.39
CA ARG A 140 0.16 15.03 18.57
C ARG A 140 1.25 14.22 17.88
N ARG A 141 1.67 14.68 16.71
CA ARG A 141 2.83 14.10 16.01
C ARG A 141 4.06 14.21 16.92
N GLY A 142 4.87 13.16 16.99
CA GLY A 142 6.04 13.13 17.88
C GLY A 142 5.75 12.82 19.34
N ASP A 143 4.53 12.41 19.71
CA ASP A 143 4.23 12.04 21.11
C ASP A 143 5.09 10.84 21.55
N TRP A 144 5.29 9.87 20.68
CA TRP A 144 6.09 8.67 20.95
C TRP A 144 7.18 8.50 19.89
N THR A 145 8.22 7.73 20.19
CA THR A 145 9.44 7.72 19.35
C THR A 145 9.24 6.99 18.04
N GLY A 146 8.57 5.84 18.06
CA GLY A 146 8.33 5.02 16.87
C GLY A 146 8.53 3.52 17.10
N ILE A 147 8.46 2.76 16.00
CA ILE A 147 8.88 1.36 15.94
C ILE A 147 10.27 1.32 15.30
N PHE A 148 11.27 0.88 16.06
CA PHE A 148 12.67 0.88 15.67
C PHE A 148 13.18 -0.54 15.48
N PHE A 149 13.44 -0.94 14.24
CA PHE A 149 14.09 -2.19 13.91
C PHE A 149 15.61 -2.00 13.94
N ARG A 150 16.30 -2.69 14.84
CA ARG A 150 17.77 -2.74 14.89
C ARG A 150 18.32 -3.65 13.80
N ASP A 151 19.64 -3.74 13.64
CA ASP A 151 20.29 -4.50 12.56
C ASP A 151 19.85 -5.98 12.46
N ASN A 152 19.55 -6.63 13.58
CA ASN A 152 19.05 -8.01 13.61
C ASN A 152 17.52 -8.09 13.73
N GLY A 153 16.86 -6.95 13.88
CA GLY A 153 15.42 -6.85 14.08
C GLY A 153 14.67 -6.98 12.76
N GLY A 154 13.75 -7.94 12.68
CA GLY A 154 12.93 -8.16 11.50
C GLY A 154 11.46 -8.38 11.85
N GLY A 155 10.63 -8.56 10.83
CA GLY A 155 9.24 -8.94 11.05
C GLY A 155 8.25 -8.54 9.96
N THR A 156 6.98 -8.58 10.35
CA THR A 156 5.87 -8.20 9.49
C THR A 156 4.95 -7.23 10.21
N LEU A 157 4.65 -6.12 9.54
CA LEU A 157 3.62 -5.14 9.89
C LEU A 157 2.55 -5.16 8.79
N TRP A 158 1.48 -5.93 9.00
CA TRP A 158 0.42 -6.12 8.02
C TRP A 158 -0.94 -5.69 8.58
N ASN A 159 -1.66 -4.80 7.87
CA ASN A 159 -2.93 -4.21 8.32
C ASN A 159 -2.76 -3.52 9.68
N CYS A 160 -1.71 -2.71 9.78
CA CYS A 160 -1.42 -1.88 10.94
C CYS A 160 -1.81 -0.42 10.68
N VAL A 161 -2.18 0.29 11.74
CA VAL A 161 -2.32 1.75 11.75
C VAL A 161 -1.27 2.32 12.70
N ILE A 162 -0.34 3.11 12.16
CA ILE A 162 0.76 3.69 12.93
C ILE A 162 0.68 5.21 12.79
N GLY A 163 0.48 5.89 13.91
CA GLY A 163 0.33 7.34 13.90
C GLY A 163 0.78 8.04 15.17
N PHE A 164 0.98 9.35 15.04
CA PHE A 164 1.40 10.25 16.12
C PHE A 164 2.82 9.99 16.66
N ALA A 165 3.64 9.23 15.93
CA ALA A 165 5.04 9.00 16.26
C ALA A 165 5.92 10.17 15.80
N ALA A 166 7.16 10.22 16.30
CA ALA A 166 8.21 11.02 15.71
C ALA A 166 8.56 10.41 14.34
N THR A 167 9.09 9.20 14.30
CA THR A 167 9.17 8.41 13.07
C THR A 167 8.30 7.17 13.24
N ALA A 168 7.40 6.88 12.30
CA ALA A 168 6.48 5.74 12.47
C ALA A 168 7.23 4.40 12.49
N VAL A 169 8.11 4.20 11.50
CA VAL A 169 8.94 3.00 11.36
C VAL A 169 10.36 3.40 10.96
N THR A 170 11.35 3.01 11.76
CA THR A 170 12.76 3.11 11.41
C THR A 170 13.31 1.72 11.15
N THR A 171 13.98 1.53 10.02
CA THR A 171 14.50 0.22 9.59
C THR A 171 16.02 0.16 9.72
N GLY A 172 16.50 -0.95 10.27
CA GLY A 172 17.89 -1.40 10.15
C GLY A 172 18.02 -2.49 9.08
N LYS A 173 19.02 -3.36 9.23
CA LYS A 173 19.39 -4.40 8.24
C LYS A 173 18.49 -5.64 8.23
N GLY A 174 17.64 -5.83 9.23
CA GLY A 174 16.80 -7.02 9.30
C GLY A 174 15.68 -7.02 8.26
N GLU A 175 15.20 -8.22 7.90
CA GLU A 175 14.12 -8.38 6.94
C GLU A 175 12.81 -7.83 7.50
N LEU A 176 12.26 -6.82 6.83
CA LEU A 176 10.99 -6.19 7.21
C LEU A 176 10.04 -6.13 6.03
N LEU A 177 8.85 -6.69 6.23
CA LEU A 177 7.70 -6.50 5.33
C LEU A 177 6.68 -5.57 6.00
N VAL A 178 6.38 -4.45 5.36
CA VAL A 178 5.26 -3.58 5.72
C VAL A 178 4.23 -3.62 4.61
N LYS A 179 3.02 -4.09 4.94
CA LYS A 179 1.99 -4.40 3.95
C LYS A 179 0.62 -3.88 4.35
N ARG A 180 -0.14 -3.30 3.41
CA ARG A 180 -1.54 -2.87 3.63
C ARG A 180 -1.73 -2.06 4.92
N SER A 181 -0.74 -1.26 5.28
CA SER A 181 -0.73 -0.49 6.53
C SER A 181 -0.96 0.99 6.25
N LEU A 182 -1.56 1.68 7.23
CA LEU A 182 -1.74 3.13 7.23
C LEU A 182 -0.68 3.77 8.11
N ILE A 183 0.18 4.58 7.49
CA ILE A 183 1.25 5.31 8.16
C ILE A 183 0.92 6.79 8.08
N SER A 184 0.38 7.35 9.16
CA SER A 184 -0.21 8.69 9.10
C SER A 184 -0.07 9.54 10.35
N ASN A 185 0.05 10.85 10.16
CA ASN A 185 0.20 11.84 11.23
C ASN A 185 1.42 11.59 12.10
N ASN A 186 2.56 11.28 11.49
CA ASN A 186 3.87 11.21 12.16
C ASN A 186 4.73 12.42 11.77
N ASN A 187 5.88 12.62 12.40
CA ASN A 187 6.83 13.58 11.82
C ASN A 187 7.41 13.01 10.51
N ASN A 188 7.90 11.77 10.54
CA ASN A 188 8.30 11.02 9.34
C ASN A 188 7.50 9.71 9.28
N GLY A 189 7.11 9.28 8.07
CA GLY A 189 6.47 7.97 7.88
C GLY A 189 7.48 6.84 8.08
N PHE A 190 8.50 6.80 7.24
CA PHE A 190 9.58 5.82 7.30
C PHE A 190 10.95 6.51 7.32
N ASP A 191 11.86 5.99 8.15
CA ASP A 191 13.30 6.21 8.00
C ASP A 191 13.96 4.87 7.68
N CYS A 192 14.34 4.66 6.42
CA CYS A 192 15.07 3.48 5.97
C CYS A 192 16.57 3.76 6.05
N LEU A 193 17.27 3.11 6.97
CA LEU A 193 18.65 3.46 7.30
C LEU A 193 19.61 2.27 7.15
N GLN A 194 20.90 2.57 7.02
CA GLN A 194 22.01 1.65 7.34
C GLN A 194 21.94 0.27 6.64
N GLN A 195 21.85 0.27 5.31
CA GLN A 195 21.75 -0.92 4.46
C GLN A 195 20.45 -1.71 4.68
N GLY A 196 19.41 -1.07 5.21
CA GLY A 196 18.09 -1.68 5.32
C GLY A 196 17.46 -1.91 3.95
N GLU A 197 16.82 -3.06 3.78
CA GLU A 197 16.16 -3.47 2.53
C GLU A 197 14.66 -3.81 2.77
N PRO A 198 13.87 -2.93 3.41
CA PRO A 198 12.48 -3.24 3.70
C PRO A 198 11.65 -3.34 2.41
N ILE A 199 10.67 -4.22 2.42
CA ILE A 199 9.63 -4.29 1.39
C ILE A 199 8.40 -3.56 1.93
N ILE A 200 8.01 -2.49 1.25
CA ILE A 200 6.88 -1.63 1.62
C ILE A 200 5.86 -1.69 0.49
N GLU A 201 4.72 -2.34 0.74
CA GLU A 201 3.73 -2.59 -0.30
C GLU A 201 2.27 -2.38 0.10
N PHE A 202 1.46 -1.90 -0.84
CA PHE A 202 0.02 -1.68 -0.65
C PHE A 202 -0.32 -0.75 0.53
N CYS A 203 0.64 0.06 0.98
CA CYS A 203 0.47 0.94 2.13
C CYS A 203 -0.09 2.30 1.70
N ARG A 204 -0.73 2.97 2.66
CA ARG A 204 -1.11 4.38 2.53
C ARG A 204 -0.25 5.19 3.49
N ILE A 205 0.58 6.07 2.94
CA ILE A 205 1.57 6.87 3.65
C ILE A 205 1.13 8.32 3.51
N GLU A 206 0.55 8.90 4.57
CA GLU A 206 -0.10 10.21 4.42
C GLU A 206 -0.03 11.14 5.61
N LYS A 207 -0.01 12.44 5.33
CA LYS A 207 -0.08 13.50 6.36
C LYS A 207 1.05 13.39 7.38
N ASN A 208 2.23 12.93 6.95
CA ASN A 208 3.45 13.01 7.74
C ASN A 208 4.09 14.39 7.49
N ILE A 209 4.56 15.06 8.55
CA ILE A 209 4.92 16.48 8.47
C ILE A 209 6.12 16.72 7.56
N ASN A 210 7.12 15.82 7.60
CA ASN A 210 8.40 16.03 6.95
C ASN A 210 8.54 15.20 5.69
N SER A 211 8.63 13.88 5.82
CA SER A 211 8.67 12.96 4.68
C SER A 211 7.71 11.79 4.86
N GLY A 212 7.18 11.29 3.75
CA GLY A 212 6.53 9.99 3.73
C GLY A 212 7.56 8.89 3.93
N MET A 213 8.72 9.01 3.28
CA MET A 213 9.84 8.10 3.40
C MET A 213 11.17 8.82 3.18
N ARG A 214 12.09 8.65 4.12
CA ARG A 214 13.49 9.04 3.97
C ARG A 214 14.36 7.80 3.94
N VAL A 215 15.26 7.74 2.96
CA VAL A 215 16.12 6.60 2.69
C VAL A 215 17.56 7.10 2.73
N ILE A 216 18.35 6.59 3.67
CA ILE A 216 19.74 7.00 3.88
C ILE A 216 20.61 5.74 3.96
N ASP A 217 21.58 5.64 3.06
CA ASP A 217 22.46 4.47 2.92
C ASP A 217 21.70 3.14 2.83
N ALA A 218 20.52 3.11 2.19
CA ALA A 218 19.60 1.96 2.22
C ALA A 218 19.07 1.58 0.83
N SER A 219 18.37 0.44 0.74
CA SER A 219 17.93 -0.18 -0.51
C SER A 219 16.50 -0.73 -0.50
N PRO A 220 15.46 0.07 -0.20
CA PRO A 220 14.09 -0.43 -0.06
C PRO A 220 13.43 -0.79 -1.41
N VAL A 221 12.45 -1.68 -1.33
CA VAL A 221 11.48 -1.93 -2.41
C VAL A 221 10.15 -1.29 -2.01
N VAL A 222 9.75 -0.26 -2.76
CA VAL A 222 8.57 0.57 -2.49
C VAL A 222 7.58 0.40 -3.65
N ARG A 223 6.50 -0.35 -3.42
CA ARG A 223 5.57 -0.66 -4.52
C ARG A 223 4.09 -0.70 -4.16
N PHE A 224 3.22 -0.38 -5.13
CA PHE A 224 1.77 -0.42 -4.94
C PHE A 224 1.26 0.48 -3.80
N ASN A 225 2.02 1.50 -3.41
CA ASN A 225 1.65 2.39 -2.30
C ASN A 225 0.93 3.64 -2.80
N SER A 226 0.22 4.30 -1.87
CA SER A 226 -0.27 5.66 -2.04
C SER A 226 0.47 6.58 -1.07
N VAL A 227 1.30 7.49 -1.58
CA VAL A 227 2.08 8.48 -0.82
C VAL A 227 1.46 9.86 -1.04
N LEU A 228 0.66 10.31 -0.06
CA LEU A 228 -0.28 11.41 -0.24
C LEU A 228 -0.15 12.47 0.86
N PHE A 229 -0.20 13.76 0.52
CA PHE A 229 -0.32 14.84 1.51
C PHE A 229 0.80 14.83 2.58
N ASN A 230 2.00 14.40 2.21
CA ASN A 230 3.18 14.49 3.09
C ASN A 230 3.92 15.80 2.84
N SER A 231 4.88 16.08 3.71
CA SER A 231 5.76 17.26 3.60
C SER A 231 5.05 18.60 3.85
N ASP A 232 3.79 18.57 4.29
CA ASP A 232 3.04 19.78 4.65
C ASP A 232 3.54 20.34 6.00
N GLY A 233 4.33 21.42 5.92
CA GLY A 233 5.01 22.06 7.04
C GLY A 233 6.42 21.51 7.34
N GLY A 234 6.91 20.59 6.52
CA GLY A 234 8.26 20.03 6.60
C GLY A 234 9.22 20.63 5.58
N VAL A 235 10.45 20.11 5.56
CA VAL A 235 11.50 20.54 4.62
C VAL A 235 11.90 19.44 3.63
N GLU A 236 11.50 18.20 3.89
CA GLU A 236 11.84 17.06 3.02
C GLU A 236 10.78 16.80 1.95
N SER A 237 11.23 16.13 0.90
CA SER A 237 10.41 15.59 -0.18
C SER A 237 9.59 14.37 0.30
N ALA A 238 8.58 13.97 -0.48
CA ALA A 238 7.67 12.89 -0.07
C ALA A 238 8.41 11.55 0.07
N ILE A 239 9.27 11.25 -0.91
CA ILE A 239 10.25 10.18 -0.89
C ILE A 239 11.62 10.80 -1.17
N VAL A 240 12.54 10.74 -0.21
CA VAL A 240 13.91 11.27 -0.36
C VAL A 240 14.94 10.15 -0.22
N LEU A 241 15.88 10.07 -1.17
CA LEU A 241 17.00 9.13 -1.20
C LEU A 241 18.32 9.88 -1.06
N GLN A 242 19.15 9.45 -0.12
CA GLN A 242 20.48 9.99 0.10
C GLN A 242 21.50 8.85 0.11
N ASN A 243 22.49 8.89 -0.79
CA ASN A 243 23.49 7.82 -0.97
C ASN A 243 22.85 6.42 -0.96
N SER A 244 21.70 6.31 -1.63
CA SER A 244 20.82 5.14 -1.51
C SER A 244 20.48 4.58 -2.88
N SER A 245 20.07 3.31 -2.89
CA SER A 245 19.40 2.72 -4.03
C SER A 245 17.92 2.46 -3.72
N ALA A 246 17.01 2.48 -4.69
CA ALA A 246 15.65 1.99 -4.45
C ALA A 246 14.97 1.49 -5.71
N GLN A 247 14.02 0.58 -5.52
CA GLN A 247 13.00 0.27 -6.52
C GLN A 247 11.70 0.94 -6.10
N ILE A 248 11.27 1.95 -6.86
CA ILE A 248 10.03 2.69 -6.62
C ILE A 248 9.10 2.39 -7.78
N SER A 249 8.15 1.48 -7.59
CA SER A 249 7.28 1.04 -8.68
C SER A 249 5.80 0.95 -8.37
N ASN A 250 4.94 1.24 -9.36
CA ASN A 250 3.49 1.14 -9.18
C ASN A 250 2.96 1.94 -7.98
N ASN A 251 3.53 3.10 -7.68
CA ASN A 251 3.04 3.97 -6.61
C ASN A 251 2.23 5.14 -7.18
N LEU A 252 1.23 5.56 -6.41
CA LEU A 252 0.61 6.87 -6.56
C LEU A 252 1.30 7.83 -5.58
N ILE A 253 2.00 8.84 -6.08
CA ILE A 253 2.73 9.83 -5.29
C ILE A 253 2.15 11.20 -5.63
N ALA A 254 1.27 11.70 -4.77
CA ALA A 254 0.50 12.89 -5.12
C ALA A 254 0.18 13.83 -3.97
N PHE A 255 -0.04 15.10 -4.29
CA PHE A 255 -0.42 16.13 -3.33
C PHE A 255 0.57 16.29 -2.17
N ASN A 256 1.86 16.06 -2.39
CA ASN A 256 2.89 16.35 -1.39
C ASN A 256 3.41 17.78 -1.58
N SER A 257 3.72 18.47 -0.49
CA SER A 257 4.04 19.91 -0.53
C SER A 257 5.46 20.25 -1.00
N ASN A 258 6.25 19.24 -1.39
CA ASN A 258 7.61 19.37 -1.95
C ASN A 258 7.75 18.33 -3.09
N SER A 259 8.96 17.95 -3.50
CA SER A 259 9.17 16.97 -4.56
C SER A 259 8.48 15.63 -4.26
N GLY A 260 7.90 15.00 -5.28
CA GLY A 260 7.32 13.67 -5.15
C GLY A 260 8.40 12.61 -4.87
N ILE A 261 9.46 12.63 -5.67
CA ILE A 261 10.66 11.80 -5.48
C ILE A 261 11.90 12.69 -5.59
N ASP A 262 12.84 12.54 -4.66
CA ASP A 262 14.05 13.35 -4.58
C ASP A 262 15.28 12.47 -4.34
N LEU A 263 16.26 12.54 -5.23
CA LEU A 263 17.50 11.78 -5.17
C LEU A 263 18.68 12.74 -4.99
N ILE A 264 19.45 12.53 -3.93
CA ILE A 264 20.64 13.34 -3.64
C ILE A 264 21.87 12.47 -3.33
N ASN A 265 23.05 13.06 -3.49
CA ASN A 265 24.34 12.50 -3.06
C ASN A 265 24.63 11.10 -3.63
N SER A 266 24.79 10.99 -4.95
CA SER A 266 25.12 9.72 -5.63
C SER A 266 24.09 8.61 -5.42
N SER A 267 22.81 8.98 -5.29
CA SER A 267 21.72 8.01 -5.22
C SER A 267 21.41 7.40 -6.59
N ALA A 268 20.84 6.20 -6.58
CA ALA A 268 20.40 5.50 -7.79
C ALA A 268 18.99 4.94 -7.62
N ALA A 269 18.06 5.17 -8.56
CA ALA A 269 16.74 4.55 -8.46
C ALA A 269 16.23 3.95 -9.77
N VAL A 270 15.43 2.90 -9.63
CA VAL A 270 14.51 2.44 -10.68
C VAL A 270 13.14 2.99 -10.33
N ILE A 271 12.70 4.00 -11.09
CA ILE A 271 11.41 4.67 -10.93
C ILE A 271 10.53 4.18 -12.08
N LEU A 272 9.62 3.27 -11.78
CA LEU A 272 8.93 2.48 -12.81
C LEU A 272 7.42 2.46 -12.59
N GLN A 273 6.63 2.79 -13.62
CA GLN A 273 5.18 2.54 -13.58
C GLN A 273 4.45 3.32 -12.46
N ASN A 274 4.93 4.49 -12.07
CA ASN A 274 4.31 5.34 -11.04
C ASN A 274 3.45 6.44 -11.67
N THR A 275 2.52 6.97 -10.88
CA THR A 275 1.86 8.25 -11.17
C THR A 275 2.28 9.27 -10.12
N ILE A 276 2.99 10.31 -10.55
CA ILE A 276 3.61 11.34 -9.73
C ILE A 276 2.98 12.68 -10.09
N SER A 277 2.05 13.16 -9.28
CA SER A 277 1.18 14.27 -9.68
C SER A 277 0.77 15.22 -8.57
N ALA A 278 0.54 16.49 -8.89
CA ALA A 278 0.14 17.51 -7.92
C ALA A 278 1.11 17.68 -6.74
N ASN A 279 2.40 17.46 -6.98
CA ASN A 279 3.48 17.82 -6.06
C ASN A 279 4.07 19.18 -6.45
N ASP A 280 4.99 19.72 -5.65
CA ASP A 280 5.74 20.90 -6.06
C ASP A 280 6.61 20.55 -7.27
N ILE A 281 7.58 19.66 -7.10
CA ILE A 281 8.34 19.08 -8.22
C ILE A 281 7.93 17.61 -8.38
N GLY A 282 7.83 17.09 -9.60
CA GLY A 282 7.59 15.67 -9.82
C GLY A 282 8.76 14.83 -9.31
N ILE A 283 9.91 14.95 -9.98
CA ILE A 283 11.14 14.22 -9.65
C ILE A 283 12.33 15.17 -9.65
N THR A 284 13.11 15.15 -8.58
CA THR A 284 14.36 15.91 -8.43
C THR A 284 15.55 14.96 -8.34
N LEU A 285 16.63 15.27 -9.07
CA LEU A 285 17.90 14.55 -9.01
C LEU A 285 19.06 15.54 -8.86
N THR A 286 19.85 15.39 -7.80
CA THR A 286 21.06 16.19 -7.54
C THR A 286 22.26 15.26 -7.34
N ASP A 287 23.24 15.37 -8.24
CA ASP A 287 24.40 14.48 -8.33
C ASP A 287 24.02 13.00 -8.23
N SER A 288 22.91 12.59 -8.87
CA SER A 288 22.27 11.28 -8.74
C SER A 288 21.60 10.86 -10.03
N ASP A 289 21.54 9.56 -10.32
CA ASP A 289 20.97 9.06 -11.59
C ASP A 289 19.80 8.11 -11.36
N ALA A 290 18.84 8.09 -12.29
CA ALA A 290 17.73 7.15 -12.23
C ALA A 290 17.34 6.63 -13.61
N ALA A 291 16.82 5.39 -13.63
CA ALA A 291 16.05 4.88 -14.74
C ALA A 291 14.57 5.20 -14.49
N ILE A 292 14.00 6.09 -15.30
CA ILE A 292 12.64 6.61 -15.16
C ILE A 292 11.83 6.08 -16.34
N THR A 293 11.00 5.07 -16.11
CA THR A 293 10.28 4.36 -17.19
C THR A 293 8.80 4.15 -16.90
N ASN A 294 7.94 4.29 -17.90
CA ASN A 294 6.49 4.07 -17.80
C ASN A 294 5.78 4.90 -16.70
N ASN A 295 6.34 6.05 -16.30
CA ASN A 295 5.70 6.89 -15.30
C ASN A 295 4.81 7.94 -15.95
N ILE A 296 3.72 8.32 -15.26
CA ILE A 296 3.06 9.60 -15.50
C ILE A 296 3.61 10.60 -14.50
N VAL A 297 4.29 11.63 -14.98
CA VAL A 297 4.69 12.81 -14.19
C VAL A 297 3.85 13.97 -14.71
N ALA A 298 2.83 14.38 -13.97
CA ALA A 298 1.85 15.33 -14.51
C ALA A 298 1.28 16.26 -13.44
N LEU A 299 0.87 17.47 -13.82
CA LEU A 299 0.18 18.41 -12.91
C LEU A 299 0.96 18.79 -11.64
N ASN A 300 2.27 18.57 -11.62
CA ASN A 300 3.17 19.14 -10.59
C ASN A 300 3.43 20.62 -10.91
N TYR A 301 4.01 21.39 -9.99
CA TYR A 301 4.50 22.73 -10.35
C TYR A 301 5.61 22.61 -11.41
N ASP A 302 6.70 21.89 -11.13
CA ASP A 302 7.71 21.50 -12.13
C ASP A 302 7.72 19.98 -12.37
N GLY A 303 8.13 19.56 -13.57
CA GLY A 303 8.14 18.17 -14.00
C GLY A 303 9.32 17.37 -13.44
N VAL A 304 10.41 17.31 -14.20
CA VAL A 304 11.64 16.63 -13.81
C VAL A 304 12.80 17.63 -13.77
N LEU A 305 13.48 17.71 -12.63
CA LEU A 305 14.64 18.57 -12.41
C LEU A 305 15.88 17.71 -12.18
N ALA A 306 16.97 18.01 -12.90
CA ALA A 306 18.25 17.35 -12.79
C ALA A 306 19.39 18.38 -12.64
N GLU A 307 20.17 18.28 -11.57
CA GLU A 307 21.39 19.06 -11.33
C GLU A 307 22.57 18.08 -11.19
N GLY A 308 23.63 18.26 -11.98
CA GLY A 308 24.78 17.34 -11.97
C GLY A 308 24.44 15.89 -12.34
N SER A 309 23.28 15.67 -12.97
CA SER A 309 22.64 14.36 -13.13
C SER A 309 22.28 14.08 -14.60
N ALA A 310 22.25 12.81 -15.01
CA ALA A 310 21.94 12.37 -16.37
C ALA A 310 20.96 11.17 -16.38
N PRO A 311 19.73 11.35 -15.85
CA PRO A 311 18.74 10.27 -15.80
C PRO A 311 18.31 9.79 -17.19
N VAL A 312 17.89 8.54 -17.27
CA VAL A 312 17.37 7.92 -18.49
C VAL A 312 15.84 7.88 -18.43
N LEU A 313 15.18 8.67 -19.28
CA LEU A 313 13.72 8.74 -19.38
C LEU A 313 13.23 7.96 -20.60
N ARG A 314 12.36 6.97 -20.39
CA ARG A 314 11.75 6.20 -21.48
C ARG A 314 10.26 5.93 -21.26
N TYR A 315 9.46 6.01 -22.31
CA TYR A 315 8.03 5.65 -22.27
C TYR A 315 7.24 6.33 -21.15
N ASN A 316 7.65 7.53 -20.72
CA ASN A 316 6.92 8.29 -19.71
C ASN A 316 5.88 9.21 -20.36
N ASN A 317 4.89 9.61 -19.59
CA ASN A 317 4.04 10.75 -19.90
C ASN A 317 4.45 11.91 -19.01
N ILE A 318 4.87 13.03 -19.60
CA ILE A 318 5.22 14.26 -18.89
C ILE A 318 4.26 15.34 -19.37
N TRP A 319 3.44 15.91 -18.47
CA TRP A 319 2.36 16.80 -18.91
C TRP A 319 1.81 17.77 -17.86
N GLY A 320 1.56 18.99 -18.32
CA GLY A 320 0.63 19.91 -17.65
C GLY A 320 1.22 20.47 -16.37
N HIS A 321 2.55 20.65 -16.36
CA HIS A 321 3.25 21.34 -15.28
C HIS A 321 2.93 22.84 -15.34
N GLN A 322 2.94 23.51 -14.18
CA GLN A 322 2.70 24.96 -14.13
C GLN A 322 3.94 25.76 -14.51
N GLY A 323 5.11 25.25 -14.12
CA GLY A 323 6.44 25.72 -14.47
C GLY A 323 7.04 24.87 -15.59
N ASP A 324 8.30 24.45 -15.42
CA ASP A 324 9.07 23.78 -16.46
C ASP A 324 8.77 22.27 -16.49
N GLU A 325 8.59 21.71 -17.70
CA GLU A 325 8.48 20.26 -17.89
C GLU A 325 9.81 19.55 -17.57
N PHE A 326 10.92 20.21 -17.91
CA PHE A 326 12.28 19.72 -17.71
C PHE A 326 13.23 20.84 -17.33
N THR A 327 14.08 20.58 -16.34
CA THR A 327 15.21 21.46 -15.98
C THR A 327 16.49 20.64 -15.87
N GLY A 328 17.52 20.99 -16.65
CA GLY A 328 18.86 20.38 -16.55
C GLY A 328 19.01 18.95 -17.09
N LEU A 329 18.03 18.47 -17.86
CA LEU A 329 18.06 17.13 -18.47
C LEU A 329 19.03 17.06 -19.68
N PRO A 330 19.49 15.84 -20.06
CA PRO A 330 20.33 15.64 -21.24
C PRO A 330 19.75 16.23 -22.53
N GLU A 331 20.61 16.74 -23.41
CA GLU A 331 20.22 17.34 -24.69
C GLU A 331 19.37 16.37 -25.53
N GLY A 332 18.27 16.88 -26.09
CA GLY A 332 17.33 16.09 -26.89
C GLY A 332 16.19 15.46 -26.09
N THR A 333 16.23 15.49 -24.76
CA THR A 333 15.07 15.12 -23.92
C THR A 333 13.89 16.02 -24.25
N GLY A 334 12.72 15.45 -24.51
CA GLY A 334 11.53 16.22 -24.90
C GLY A 334 11.47 16.65 -26.38
N VAL A 335 12.52 16.45 -27.17
CA VAL A 335 12.51 16.80 -28.59
C VAL A 335 11.77 15.72 -29.39
N LEU A 336 10.56 16.08 -29.85
CA LEU A 336 9.72 15.21 -30.68
C LEU A 336 10.45 14.80 -31.96
N SER A 337 10.63 13.49 -32.12
CA SER A 337 11.44 12.94 -33.21
C SER A 337 10.89 11.64 -33.80
N ARG A 338 9.85 11.06 -33.19
CA ARG A 338 9.23 9.80 -33.63
C ARG A 338 7.76 9.73 -33.23
N THR A 339 7.13 8.61 -33.56
CA THR A 339 5.81 8.24 -33.07
C THR A 339 5.88 7.00 -32.19
N ASN A 340 5.04 6.92 -31.17
CA ASN A 340 4.89 5.72 -30.33
C ASN A 340 4.02 4.65 -31.03
N ALA A 341 3.78 3.53 -30.34
CA ALA A 341 2.98 2.41 -30.88
C ALA A 341 1.53 2.78 -31.22
N ARG A 342 0.97 3.83 -30.58
CA ARG A 342 -0.36 4.36 -30.88
C ARG A 342 -0.39 5.43 -31.97
N GLY A 343 0.78 5.84 -32.48
CA GLY A 343 0.91 6.89 -33.48
C GLY A 343 0.99 8.30 -32.90
N ASP A 344 1.11 8.45 -31.59
CA ASP A 344 1.30 9.76 -30.95
C ASP A 344 2.75 10.22 -31.09
N SER A 345 2.94 11.54 -31.25
CA SER A 345 4.26 12.15 -31.27
C SER A 345 5.01 11.91 -29.96
N ALA A 346 6.25 11.49 -30.06
CA ALA A 346 7.11 11.17 -28.93
C ALA A 346 8.56 11.64 -29.17
N ASP A 347 9.31 11.78 -28.07
CA ASP A 347 10.74 12.04 -28.14
C ASP A 347 11.57 10.78 -28.44
N ALA A 348 12.90 10.89 -28.39
CA ALA A 348 13.80 9.78 -28.66
C ALA A 348 13.67 8.60 -27.66
N GLY A 349 13.21 8.88 -26.45
CA GLY A 349 12.93 7.90 -25.39
C GLY A 349 11.54 7.28 -25.46
N TYR A 350 10.71 7.65 -26.46
CA TYR A 350 9.29 7.34 -26.53
C TYR A 350 8.46 7.99 -25.41
N ASN A 351 8.96 9.06 -24.78
CA ASN A 351 8.17 9.85 -23.87
C ASN A 351 7.13 10.67 -24.65
N ILE A 352 5.92 10.76 -24.11
CA ILE A 352 4.80 11.50 -24.70
C ILE A 352 4.42 12.70 -23.83
N PHE A 353 3.92 13.74 -24.50
CA PHE A 353 3.60 15.05 -23.89
C PHE A 353 2.16 15.41 -24.19
N LEU A 354 1.24 14.55 -23.74
CA LEU A 354 -0.19 14.66 -23.99
C LEU A 354 -0.94 14.53 -22.66
N ASP A 355 -2.11 15.15 -22.57
CA ASP A 355 -2.97 15.06 -21.39
C ASP A 355 -3.26 13.60 -21.01
N PRO A 356 -2.86 13.12 -19.82
CA PRO A 356 -3.11 11.74 -19.38
C PRO A 356 -4.60 11.43 -19.22
N GLN A 357 -5.48 12.44 -19.18
CA GLN A 357 -6.93 12.28 -19.08
C GLN A 357 -7.33 11.42 -17.87
N PHE A 358 -6.98 11.91 -16.68
CA PHE A 358 -7.41 11.31 -15.42
C PHE A 358 -8.93 11.43 -15.20
N TYR A 359 -9.52 10.49 -14.48
CA TYR A 359 -10.94 10.45 -14.19
C TYR A 359 -11.39 11.60 -13.28
N ASN A 360 -10.70 11.79 -12.13
CA ASN A 360 -10.98 12.87 -11.19
C ASN A 360 -9.73 13.16 -10.32
N PRO A 361 -8.72 13.87 -10.84
CA PRO A 361 -7.47 14.12 -10.14
C PRO A 361 -7.66 14.92 -8.84
N ASP A 362 -8.57 15.90 -8.80
CA ASP A 362 -8.91 16.67 -7.59
C ASP A 362 -9.48 15.79 -6.46
N GLY A 363 -10.11 14.67 -6.83
CA GLY A 363 -10.60 13.65 -5.91
C GLY A 363 -9.60 12.54 -5.60
N VAL A 364 -8.33 12.68 -5.99
CA VAL A 364 -7.27 11.65 -5.88
C VAL A 364 -7.56 10.38 -6.70
N ASP A 365 -8.37 10.50 -7.76
CA ASP A 365 -8.68 9.41 -8.67
C ASP A 365 -7.94 9.59 -10.00
N PHE A 366 -6.72 9.03 -10.03
CA PHE A 366 -5.80 9.09 -11.16
C PHE A 366 -5.96 7.91 -12.14
N ARG A 367 -7.08 7.18 -12.09
CA ARG A 367 -7.39 6.20 -13.12
C ARG A 367 -7.58 6.92 -14.46
N LEU A 368 -7.17 6.27 -15.54
CA LEU A 368 -7.25 6.82 -16.90
C LEU A 368 -8.69 6.75 -17.44
N LEU A 369 -9.10 7.79 -18.17
CA LEU A 369 -10.29 7.75 -19.03
C LEU A 369 -10.00 6.86 -20.25
N ALA A 370 -11.05 6.25 -20.82
CA ALA A 370 -10.92 5.22 -21.86
C ALA A 370 -10.24 5.68 -23.16
N GLN A 371 -10.16 6.99 -23.40
CA GLN A 371 -9.51 7.61 -24.55
C GLN A 371 -8.13 8.21 -24.24
N SER A 372 -7.60 7.91 -23.05
CA SER A 372 -6.34 8.42 -22.56
C SER A 372 -5.18 8.06 -23.49
N PRO A 373 -4.27 8.99 -23.77
CA PRO A 373 -3.02 8.71 -24.43
C PRO A 373 -2.00 8.01 -23.49
N CYS A 374 -2.38 7.50 -22.33
CA CYS A 374 -1.51 6.62 -21.55
C CYS A 374 -1.82 5.13 -21.76
N ILE A 375 -2.97 4.78 -22.35
CA ILE A 375 -3.38 3.37 -22.53
C ILE A 375 -2.55 2.67 -23.61
N ASP A 376 -1.93 1.52 -23.37
CA ASP A 376 -1.07 0.81 -24.34
C ASP A 376 0.13 1.63 -24.89
N ALA A 377 0.64 2.61 -24.14
CA ALA A 377 1.77 3.45 -24.56
C ALA A 377 3.08 3.21 -23.81
N GLY A 378 3.09 2.33 -22.80
CA GLY A 378 4.28 1.99 -22.05
C GLY A 378 5.25 1.09 -22.82
N ASP A 379 6.39 0.80 -22.19
CA ASP A 379 7.41 -0.10 -22.73
C ASP A 379 6.83 -1.50 -23.01
N PRO A 380 6.79 -1.95 -24.28
CA PRO A 380 6.28 -3.27 -24.66
C PRO A 380 7.06 -4.43 -24.05
N ALA A 381 8.30 -4.20 -23.60
CA ALA A 381 9.07 -5.20 -22.86
C ALA A 381 8.48 -5.53 -21.48
N ASN A 382 7.54 -4.72 -20.99
CA ASN A 382 6.87 -4.86 -19.70
C ASN A 382 7.86 -5.11 -18.53
N PRO A 383 8.80 -4.19 -18.29
CA PRO A 383 9.81 -4.36 -17.25
C PRO A 383 9.22 -4.48 -15.84
N ALA A 384 8.01 -3.93 -15.62
CA ALA A 384 7.28 -4.01 -14.34
C ALA A 384 6.53 -5.34 -14.15
N GLN A 385 6.47 -6.19 -15.19
CA GLN A 385 5.71 -7.44 -15.21
C GLN A 385 4.24 -7.26 -14.77
N VAL A 386 3.62 -6.14 -15.14
CA VAL A 386 2.21 -5.87 -14.86
C VAL A 386 1.30 -6.73 -15.75
N SER A 387 0.07 -6.97 -15.29
CA SER A 387 -0.94 -7.64 -16.09
C SER A 387 -1.50 -6.68 -17.13
N VAL A 388 -1.18 -6.92 -18.40
CA VAL A 388 -1.60 -6.09 -19.53
C VAL A 388 -2.90 -6.63 -20.13
N THR A 389 -3.86 -5.75 -20.47
CA THR A 389 -5.08 -6.14 -21.19
C THR A 389 -5.05 -5.85 -22.69
N GLY A 390 -4.15 -4.95 -23.13
CA GLY A 390 -3.96 -4.59 -24.53
C GLY A 390 -2.61 -5.04 -25.11
N SER A 391 -1.98 -4.16 -25.89
CA SER A 391 -0.78 -4.43 -26.68
C SER A 391 0.53 -4.11 -25.95
N ALA A 392 0.48 -3.25 -24.93
CA ALA A 392 1.61 -2.89 -24.07
C ALA A 392 1.07 -2.44 -22.70
N PRO A 393 1.90 -2.36 -21.65
CA PRO A 393 1.47 -1.72 -20.41
C PRO A 393 0.93 -0.31 -20.67
N ASP A 394 -0.08 0.09 -19.92
CA ASP A 394 -0.46 1.49 -19.81
C ASP A 394 0.69 2.26 -19.14
N ILE A 395 0.83 3.56 -19.39
CA ILE A 395 1.77 4.42 -18.65
C ILE A 395 1.12 4.78 -17.31
N GLY A 396 1.86 4.73 -16.20
CA GLY A 396 1.39 5.11 -14.87
C GLY A 396 0.98 3.93 -13.98
N VAL A 397 0.44 4.25 -12.79
CA VAL A 397 0.20 3.27 -11.71
C VAL A 397 -0.97 2.32 -11.98
N TYR A 398 -1.96 2.75 -12.75
CA TYR A 398 -3.19 1.98 -13.01
C TYR A 398 -3.23 1.47 -14.44
N GLU A 399 -3.28 0.16 -14.59
CA GLU A 399 -3.70 -0.50 -15.82
C GLU A 399 -5.21 -0.38 -15.99
N LEU A 400 -5.66 0.06 -17.17
CA LEU A 400 -7.06 0.05 -17.53
C LEU A 400 -7.49 -1.40 -17.79
N ASN A 401 -8.14 -2.01 -16.80
CA ASN A 401 -8.73 -3.32 -16.99
C ASN A 401 -9.92 -3.23 -17.95
N SER A 402 -9.83 -3.89 -19.10
CA SER A 402 -10.95 -4.10 -20.03
C SER A 402 -12.02 -5.04 -19.45
N ILE A 403 -12.69 -4.66 -18.35
CA ILE A 403 -13.90 -5.36 -17.89
C ILE A 403 -14.95 -4.33 -17.46
N ALA A 404 -15.60 -3.77 -18.47
CA ALA A 404 -17.00 -3.40 -18.39
C ALA A 404 -17.68 -3.95 -19.66
N VAL A 405 -18.41 -5.06 -19.50
CA VAL A 405 -19.42 -5.51 -20.48
C VAL A 405 -20.64 -4.62 -20.34
#